data_AF-A0A7Y0ZNS1-F1
#
_entry.id   AF-A0A7Y0ZNS1-F1
#
_cell.length_a   1.000
_cell.length_b   1.000
_cell.length_c   1.000
_cell.angle_alpha   90.00
_cell.angle_beta   90.00
_cell.angle_gamma   90.00
#
_symmetry.space_group_name_H-M   'P 1'
#
loop_
_entity.id
_entity.type
_entity.pdbx_description
1 polymer ?
#
loop_
_entity_poly.entity_id
_entity_poly.type
_entity_poly.pdbx_seq_one_letter_code
_entity_poly.pdbx_strand_id
1 'polypeptide(L)'
;MERYSKVGMQELDQRLSKIVEAARKKPVSVYRYGAPWVWIVSQDDWQGALKEVSSYIPAGHSLVLLRPQIDAVFDRHHDLLQPAPGMQIAPRTVLQILLLQLLYSVPSEQQLHEQLNYNLLFRWFVGLDLHQKVWGIQVLQRDIATLLSNPRAVQLIQTVIGEVFCGALLHMPEFSLNFALLHTWLARHSQLSTTRN
;
A
#
# COMPACT_ATOMS: atom_id res chain seq x y z
N MET A 1 -31.40 20.29 17.38
CA MET A 1 -30.99 19.33 16.32
C MET A 1 -30.45 18.00 16.87
N GLU A 2 -30.35 17.81 18.20
CA GLU A 2 -29.77 16.59 18.81
C GLU A 2 -30.74 15.44 19.08
N ARG A 3 -32.03 15.60 18.75
CA ARG A 3 -33.11 14.73 19.23
C ARG A 3 -33.02 13.27 18.75
N TYR A 4 -32.29 12.98 17.68
CA TYR A 4 -32.25 11.65 17.07
C TYR A 4 -30.85 11.04 17.01
N SER A 5 -29.91 11.42 17.88
CA SER A 5 -28.57 10.77 17.88
C SER A 5 -28.62 9.30 18.32
N LYS A 6 -29.56 8.96 19.22
CA LYS A 6 -29.85 7.60 19.69
C LYS A 6 -31.37 7.39 19.71
N VAL A 7 -31.83 6.31 19.10
CA VAL A 7 -33.27 5.98 19.02
C VAL A 7 -33.52 4.53 19.39
N GLY A 8 -34.60 4.24 20.10
CA GLY A 8 -35.03 2.85 20.35
C GLY A 8 -35.88 2.31 19.21
N MET A 9 -36.07 0.98 19.13
CA MET A 9 -36.91 0.33 18.10
C MET A 9 -38.32 0.92 17.99
N GLN A 10 -38.98 1.16 19.12
CA GLN A 10 -40.33 1.74 19.11
C GLN A 10 -40.36 3.18 18.57
N GLU A 11 -39.33 3.97 18.86
CA GLU A 11 -39.22 5.34 18.32
C GLU A 11 -38.88 5.33 16.83
N LEU A 12 -38.07 4.36 16.39
CA LEU A 12 -37.78 4.12 14.98
C LEU A 12 -39.06 3.83 14.19
N ASP A 13 -39.90 2.92 14.67
CA ASP A 13 -41.16 2.55 14.02
C ASP A 13 -42.13 3.74 13.95
N GLN A 14 -42.22 4.54 15.00
CA GLN A 14 -43.14 5.67 15.08
C GLN A 14 -42.67 6.91 14.29
N ARG A 15 -41.37 7.08 14.08
CA ARG A 15 -40.78 8.34 13.58
C ARG A 15 -39.77 8.15 12.44
N LEU A 16 -39.87 7.04 11.71
CA LEU A 16 -38.94 6.65 10.66
C LEU A 16 -38.54 7.82 9.73
N SER A 17 -39.51 8.52 9.14
CA SER A 17 -39.22 9.62 8.19
C SER A 17 -38.39 10.75 8.81
N LYS A 18 -38.66 11.12 10.06
CA LYS A 18 -37.90 12.18 10.77
C LYS A 18 -36.50 11.71 11.16
N ILE A 19 -36.36 10.43 11.48
CA ILE A 19 -35.08 9.81 11.84
C ILE A 19 -34.20 9.68 10.60
N VAL A 20 -34.74 9.26 9.46
CA VAL A 20 -34.01 9.19 8.18
C VAL A 20 -33.57 10.60 7.72
N GLU A 21 -34.43 11.61 7.82
CA GLU A 21 -34.05 13.00 7.53
C GLU A 21 -32.96 13.53 8.48
N ALA A 22 -32.97 13.12 9.75
CA ALA A 22 -31.88 13.42 10.68
C ALA A 22 -30.59 12.68 10.29
N ALA A 23 -30.69 11.41 9.89
CA ALA A 23 -29.58 10.57 9.46
C ALA A 23 -28.85 11.09 8.22
N ARG A 24 -29.55 11.83 7.34
CA ARG A 24 -28.93 12.55 6.21
C ARG A 24 -27.92 13.61 6.63
N LYS A 25 -28.04 14.14 7.85
CA LYS A 25 -27.16 15.19 8.38
C LYS A 25 -26.11 14.66 9.34
N LYS A 26 -26.47 13.66 10.16
CA LYS A 26 -25.58 13.00 11.11
C LYS A 26 -26.03 11.55 11.34
N PRO A 27 -25.11 10.58 11.40
CA PRO A 27 -25.43 9.20 11.73
C PRO A 27 -26.31 9.05 12.98
N VAL A 28 -27.29 8.15 12.92
CA VAL A 28 -28.22 7.84 14.02
C VAL A 28 -28.01 6.40 14.48
N SER A 29 -27.79 6.20 15.78
CA SER A 29 -27.67 4.85 16.36
C SER A 29 -29.02 4.33 16.83
N VAL A 30 -29.44 3.18 16.32
CA VAL A 30 -30.67 2.49 16.72
C VAL A 30 -30.32 1.45 17.78
N TYR A 31 -31.03 1.48 18.91
CA TYR A 31 -30.82 0.59 20.05
C TYR A 31 -31.92 -0.47 20.14
N ARG A 32 -31.52 -1.69 20.52
CA ARG A 32 -32.41 -2.79 20.82
C ARG A 32 -31.89 -3.52 22.07
N TYR A 33 -32.79 -3.77 23.03
CA TYR A 33 -32.46 -4.40 24.33
C TYR A 33 -31.29 -3.71 25.07
N GLY A 34 -31.21 -2.38 25.02
CA GLY A 34 -30.18 -1.60 25.72
C GLY A 34 -28.82 -1.53 25.02
N ALA A 35 -28.62 -2.23 23.89
CA ALA A 35 -27.39 -2.19 23.11
C ALA A 35 -27.59 -1.51 21.75
N PRO A 36 -26.57 -0.83 21.18
CA PRO A 36 -26.63 -0.34 19.82
C PRO A 36 -26.75 -1.54 18.87
N TRP A 37 -27.76 -1.50 18.00
CA TRP A 37 -28.11 -2.59 17.12
C TRP A 37 -27.69 -2.32 15.67
N VAL A 38 -28.02 -1.13 15.16
CA VAL A 38 -27.64 -0.69 13.80
C VAL A 38 -27.39 0.82 13.78
N TRP A 39 -26.68 1.30 12.76
CA TRP A 39 -26.57 2.72 12.43
C TRP A 39 -27.36 3.02 11.16
N ILE A 40 -28.11 4.12 11.18
CA ILE A 40 -28.67 4.72 9.97
C ILE A 40 -27.75 5.87 9.59
N VAL A 41 -27.14 5.77 8.42
CA VAL A 41 -26.18 6.74 7.88
C VAL A 41 -26.69 7.28 6.55
N SER A 42 -26.22 8.48 6.19
CA SER A 42 -26.45 8.99 4.84
C SER A 42 -25.72 8.13 3.80
N GLN A 43 -26.17 8.18 2.54
CA GLN A 43 -25.45 7.52 1.45
C GLN A 43 -24.02 8.06 1.32
N ASP A 44 -23.83 9.37 1.46
CA ASP A 44 -22.52 10.02 1.36
C ASP A 44 -21.56 9.57 2.48
N ASP A 45 -22.05 9.46 3.72
CA ASP A 45 -21.27 8.95 4.85
C ASP A 45 -20.89 7.48 4.65
N TRP A 46 -21.83 6.66 4.15
CA TRP A 46 -21.59 5.25 3.89
C TRP A 46 -20.58 5.04 2.76
N GLN A 47 -20.73 5.77 1.65
CA GLN A 47 -19.77 5.74 0.55
C GLN A 47 -18.41 6.30 0.98
N GLY A 48 -18.40 7.33 1.83
CA GLY A 48 -17.19 7.87 2.44
C GLY A 48 -16.45 6.84 3.33
N ALA A 49 -17.19 5.96 4.00
CA ALA A 49 -16.61 4.86 4.78
C ALA A 49 -16.08 3.71 3.90
N LEU A 50 -16.60 3.56 2.69
CA LEU A 50 -16.17 2.57 1.69
C LEU A 50 -15.02 3.06 0.80
N LYS A 51 -14.35 4.15 1.17
CA LYS A 51 -13.26 4.73 0.40
C LYS A 51 -12.13 3.73 0.18
N GLU A 52 -11.80 3.49 -1.09
CA GLU A 52 -10.60 2.75 -1.47
C GLU A 52 -9.34 3.51 -1.07
N VAL A 53 -8.23 2.78 -0.90
CA VAL A 53 -6.91 3.37 -0.59
C VAL A 53 -6.51 4.44 -1.61
N SER A 54 -6.84 4.23 -2.90
CA SER A 54 -6.59 5.16 -4.00
C SER A 54 -7.18 6.57 -3.76
N SER A 55 -8.33 6.66 -3.09
CA SER A 55 -9.02 7.93 -2.84
C SER A 55 -8.29 8.86 -1.86
N TYR A 56 -7.34 8.33 -1.09
CA TYR A 56 -6.52 9.10 -0.16
C TYR A 56 -5.21 9.61 -0.78
N ILE A 57 -4.88 9.17 -2.00
CA ILE A 57 -3.60 9.47 -2.64
C ILE A 57 -3.79 10.62 -3.62
N PRO A 58 -3.07 11.76 -3.45
CA PRO A 58 -3.14 12.85 -4.41
C PRO A 58 -2.69 12.41 -5.81
N ALA A 59 -3.49 12.71 -6.84
CA ALA A 59 -3.16 12.35 -8.23
C ALA A 59 -1.83 12.97 -8.73
N GLY A 60 -1.44 14.11 -8.16
CA GLY A 60 -0.18 14.80 -8.47
C GLY A 60 1.04 14.30 -7.68
N HIS A 61 0.89 13.30 -6.81
CA HIS A 61 2.03 12.74 -6.08
C HIS A 61 3.02 12.07 -7.05
N SER A 62 4.33 12.27 -6.88
CA SER A 62 5.33 11.80 -7.86
C SER A 62 5.29 10.28 -8.09
N LEU A 63 5.10 9.49 -7.04
CA LEU A 63 4.95 8.03 -7.16
C LEU A 63 3.71 7.62 -7.97
N VAL A 64 2.65 8.45 -7.97
CA VAL A 64 1.46 8.23 -8.80
C VAL A 64 1.78 8.50 -10.27
N LEU A 65 2.44 9.62 -10.54
CA LEU A 65 2.82 10.02 -11.90
C LEU A 65 3.82 9.04 -12.54
N LEU A 66 4.71 8.45 -11.74
CA LEU A 66 5.73 7.52 -12.22
C LEU A 66 5.27 6.06 -12.30
N ARG A 67 4.19 5.67 -11.58
CA ARG A 67 3.71 4.28 -11.55
C ARG A 67 3.52 3.65 -12.95
N PRO A 68 2.90 4.33 -13.95
CA PRO A 68 2.78 3.75 -15.29
C PRO A 68 4.12 3.39 -15.94
N GLN A 69 5.17 4.18 -15.69
CA GLN A 69 6.50 3.93 -16.23
C GLN A 69 7.17 2.74 -15.53
N ILE A 70 7.00 2.63 -14.20
CA ILE A 70 7.45 1.49 -13.41
C ILE A 70 6.77 0.20 -13.89
N ASP A 71 5.44 0.24 -14.06
CA ASP A 71 4.67 -0.91 -14.52
C ASP A 71 5.08 -1.32 -15.95
N ALA A 72 5.36 -0.37 -16.85
CA ALA A 72 5.87 -0.66 -18.19
C ALA A 72 7.26 -1.33 -18.19
N VAL A 73 8.15 -0.96 -17.26
CA VAL A 73 9.44 -1.66 -17.08
C VAL A 73 9.18 -3.09 -16.58
N PHE A 74 8.31 -3.27 -15.60
CA PHE A 74 7.95 -4.60 -15.09
C PHE A 74 7.32 -5.49 -16.17
N ASP A 75 6.46 -4.95 -17.02
CA ASP A 75 5.80 -5.71 -18.10
C ASP A 75 6.80 -6.20 -19.15
N ARG A 76 7.81 -5.38 -19.49
CA ARG A 76 8.91 -5.80 -20.39
C ARG A 76 9.74 -6.96 -19.82
N HIS A 77 9.78 -7.09 -18.49
CA HIS A 77 10.54 -8.11 -17.76
C HIS A 77 9.64 -9.11 -17.02
N HIS A 78 8.44 -9.39 -17.56
CA HIS A 78 7.44 -10.26 -16.93
C HIS A 78 7.93 -11.69 -16.63
N ASP A 79 8.94 -12.16 -17.36
CA ASP A 79 9.60 -13.45 -17.16
C ASP A 79 10.30 -13.53 -15.79
N LEU A 80 10.81 -12.39 -15.30
CA LEU A 80 11.45 -12.27 -13.99
C LEU A 80 10.45 -12.16 -12.84
N LEU A 81 9.17 -11.96 -13.15
CA LEU A 81 8.08 -11.78 -12.17
C LEU A 81 7.34 -13.08 -11.84
N GLN A 82 7.81 -14.21 -12.37
CA GLN A 82 7.26 -15.52 -12.03
C GLN A 82 7.63 -15.89 -10.59
N PRO A 83 6.67 -16.37 -9.77
CA PRO A 83 6.92 -16.68 -8.37
C PRO A 83 7.96 -17.80 -8.24
N ALA A 84 9.01 -17.54 -7.46
CA ALA A 84 9.97 -18.58 -7.11
C ALA A 84 9.32 -19.57 -6.10
N PRO A 85 9.77 -20.84 -6.08
CA PRO A 85 9.24 -21.83 -5.13
C PRO A 85 9.31 -21.33 -3.68
N GLY A 86 8.19 -21.41 -2.97
CA GLY A 86 8.09 -21.03 -1.55
C GLY A 86 7.80 -19.56 -1.27
N MET A 87 7.76 -18.69 -2.29
CA MET A 87 7.28 -17.31 -2.14
C MET A 87 5.77 -17.30 -1.85
N GLN A 88 5.35 -16.42 -0.94
CA GLN A 88 3.94 -16.17 -0.61
C GLN A 88 3.46 -14.78 -1.07
N ILE A 89 4.40 -13.87 -1.30
CA ILE A 89 4.16 -12.54 -1.86
C ILE A 89 4.56 -12.59 -3.33
N ALA A 90 3.73 -12.02 -4.21
CA ALA A 90 4.04 -11.97 -5.64
C ALA A 90 5.36 -11.21 -5.89
N PRO A 91 6.26 -11.66 -6.78
CA PRO A 91 7.53 -10.99 -7.04
C PRO A 91 7.40 -9.52 -7.41
N ARG A 92 6.37 -9.16 -8.20
CA ARG A 92 6.04 -7.75 -8.51
C ARG A 92 5.83 -6.92 -7.24
N THR A 93 5.05 -7.44 -6.30
CA THR A 93 4.77 -6.77 -5.02
C THR A 93 6.05 -6.64 -4.19
N VAL A 94 6.89 -7.68 -4.12
CA VAL A 94 8.19 -7.60 -3.41
C VAL A 94 9.12 -6.56 -4.06
N LEU A 95 9.18 -6.49 -5.39
CA LEU A 95 9.92 -5.45 -6.11
C LEU A 95 9.41 -4.05 -5.78
N GLN A 96 8.09 -3.84 -5.76
CA GLN A 96 7.49 -2.57 -5.36
C GLN A 96 7.84 -2.20 -3.91
N ILE A 97 7.84 -3.17 -3.00
CA ILE A 97 8.26 -2.99 -1.61
C ILE A 97 9.72 -2.55 -1.52
N LEU A 98 10.63 -3.18 -2.29
CA LEU A 98 12.04 -2.80 -2.34
C LEU A 98 12.26 -1.44 -2.98
N LEU A 99 11.47 -1.07 -3.99
CA LEU A 99 11.47 0.29 -4.54
C LEU A 99 11.06 1.32 -3.49
N LEU A 100 10.03 1.06 -2.69
CA LEU A 100 9.66 1.94 -1.57
C LEU A 100 10.82 2.07 -0.57
N GLN A 101 11.49 0.97 -0.25
CA GLN A 101 12.64 0.99 0.64
C GLN A 101 13.76 1.91 0.12
N LEU A 102 14.07 1.83 -1.18
CA LEU A 102 15.06 2.69 -1.82
C LEU A 102 14.61 4.15 -1.86
N LEU A 103 13.42 4.42 -2.39
CA LEU A 103 12.92 5.77 -2.67
C LEU A 103 12.69 6.60 -1.41
N TYR A 104 12.36 5.95 -0.30
CA TYR A 104 12.10 6.60 0.99
C TYR A 104 13.20 6.34 2.03
N SER A 105 14.33 5.74 1.63
CA SER A 105 15.45 5.40 2.52
C SER A 105 15.01 4.66 3.80
N VAL A 106 14.05 3.73 3.68
CA VAL A 106 13.55 2.98 4.85
C VAL A 106 14.66 2.04 5.36
N PRO A 107 15.12 2.19 6.61
CA PRO A 107 16.39 1.63 7.05
C PRO A 107 16.36 0.13 7.33
N SER A 108 15.18 -0.49 7.47
CA SER A 108 15.06 -1.91 7.78
C SER A 108 13.77 -2.53 7.22
N GLU A 109 13.77 -3.85 7.05
CA GLU A 109 12.58 -4.61 6.67
C GLU A 109 11.47 -4.53 7.73
N GLN A 110 11.84 -4.35 9.00
CA GLN A 110 10.86 -4.15 10.08
C GLN A 110 10.17 -2.80 9.96
N GLN A 111 10.93 -1.72 9.72
CA GLN A 111 10.32 -0.42 9.49
C GLN A 111 9.52 -0.39 8.18
N LEU A 112 9.96 -1.14 7.16
CA LEU A 112 9.20 -1.27 5.91
C LEU A 112 7.87 -1.99 6.13
N HIS A 113 7.86 -3.05 6.93
CA HIS A 113 6.64 -3.74 7.35
C HIS A 113 5.70 -2.82 8.13
N GLU A 114 6.22 -2.06 9.09
CA GLU A 114 5.46 -1.06 9.85
C GLU A 114 4.84 -0.01 8.91
N GLN A 115 5.63 0.55 7.98
CA GLN A 115 5.13 1.51 6.99
C GLN A 115 4.00 0.91 6.13
N LEU A 116 4.10 -0.35 5.69
CA LEU A 116 3.01 -1.01 4.96
C LEU A 116 1.72 -1.16 5.80
N ASN A 117 1.80 -1.16 7.13
CA ASN A 117 0.62 -1.26 7.98
C ASN A 117 -0.15 0.05 8.10
N TYR A 118 0.52 1.22 8.10
CA TYR A 118 -0.15 2.50 8.33
C TYR A 118 -0.04 3.53 7.19
N ASN A 119 0.93 3.40 6.30
CA ASN A 119 1.18 4.37 5.24
C ASN A 119 0.32 4.04 4.01
N LEU A 120 -0.75 4.81 3.80
CA LEU A 120 -1.71 4.57 2.72
C LEU A 120 -1.07 4.65 1.33
N LEU A 121 -0.07 5.50 1.12
CA LEU A 121 0.65 5.59 -0.15
C LEU A 121 1.45 4.32 -0.43
N PHE A 122 2.10 3.76 0.60
CA PHE A 122 2.88 2.54 0.45
C PHE A 122 1.94 1.38 0.13
N ARG A 123 0.82 1.27 0.86
CA ARG A 123 -0.23 0.28 0.58
C ARG A 123 -0.75 0.39 -0.84
N TRP A 124 -1.12 1.60 -1.26
CA TRP A 124 -1.57 1.88 -2.63
C TRP A 124 -0.56 1.40 -3.66
N PHE A 125 0.72 1.73 -3.46
CA PHE A 125 1.78 1.45 -4.41
C PHE A 125 2.01 -0.06 -4.59
N VAL A 126 1.96 -0.83 -3.50
CA VAL A 126 2.16 -2.29 -3.53
C VAL A 126 0.88 -3.08 -3.84
N GLY A 127 -0.25 -2.39 -4.03
CA GLY A 127 -1.55 -3.01 -4.33
C GLY A 127 -2.27 -3.60 -3.13
N LEU A 128 -2.05 -3.08 -1.92
CA LEU A 128 -2.79 -3.44 -0.72
C LEU A 128 -4.04 -2.56 -0.55
N ASP A 129 -5.19 -3.18 -0.28
CA ASP A 129 -6.44 -2.47 0.02
C ASP A 129 -6.41 -1.76 1.38
N LEU A 130 -7.41 -0.96 1.75
CA LEU A 130 -7.42 -0.27 3.04
C LEU A 130 -7.39 -1.22 4.25
N HIS A 131 -8.15 -2.31 4.17
CA HIS A 131 -8.37 -3.23 5.29
C HIS A 131 -7.60 -4.55 5.18
N GLN A 132 -6.84 -4.73 4.10
CA GLN A 132 -6.07 -5.96 3.89
C GLN A 132 -4.98 -6.10 4.97
N LYS A 133 -4.86 -7.26 5.59
CA LYS A 133 -3.74 -7.48 6.53
C LYS A 133 -2.43 -7.59 5.76
N VAL A 134 -1.40 -6.90 6.22
CA VAL A 134 -0.03 -7.12 5.72
C VAL A 134 0.43 -8.52 6.13
N TRP A 135 1.22 -9.18 5.30
CA TRP A 135 1.84 -10.46 5.63
C TRP A 135 2.63 -10.39 6.94
N GLY A 136 2.82 -11.53 7.61
CA GLY A 136 3.69 -11.58 8.78
C GLY A 136 5.13 -11.16 8.44
N ILE A 137 5.81 -10.48 9.38
CA ILE A 137 7.17 -9.96 9.13
C ILE A 137 8.12 -11.04 8.59
N GLN A 138 8.10 -12.25 9.16
CA GLN A 138 8.97 -13.35 8.72
C GLN A 138 8.73 -13.76 7.25
N VAL A 139 7.49 -13.70 6.77
CA VAL A 139 7.14 -13.97 5.37
C VAL A 139 7.73 -12.88 4.47
N LEU A 140 7.58 -11.62 4.88
CA LEU A 140 8.13 -10.48 4.14
C LEU A 140 9.65 -10.58 4.02
N GLN A 141 10.35 -10.81 5.13
CA GLN A 141 11.81 -10.92 5.15
C GLN A 141 12.32 -12.07 4.28
N ARG A 142 11.68 -13.25 4.38
CA ARG A 142 12.03 -14.43 3.57
C ARG A 142 11.86 -14.15 2.08
N ASP A 143 10.73 -13.55 1.68
CA ASP A 143 10.43 -13.31 0.27
C ASP A 143 11.30 -12.19 -0.31
N ILE A 144 11.61 -11.15 0.48
CA ILE A 144 12.64 -10.14 0.15
C ILE A 144 14.00 -10.81 -0.07
N ALA A 145 14.45 -11.64 0.87
CA ALA A 145 15.73 -12.33 0.77
C ALA A 145 15.78 -13.22 -0.48
N THR A 146 14.70 -13.97 -0.74
CA THR A 146 14.57 -14.84 -1.91
C THR A 146 14.67 -14.05 -3.21
N LEU A 147 13.99 -12.90 -3.29
CA LEU A 147 14.05 -12.04 -4.47
C LEU A 147 15.45 -11.42 -4.65
N LEU A 148 16.06 -10.90 -3.57
CA LEU A 148 17.40 -10.30 -3.61
C LEU A 148 18.51 -11.31 -3.89
N SER A 149 18.27 -12.62 -3.69
CA SER A 149 19.18 -13.69 -4.11
C SER A 149 19.20 -13.91 -5.62
N ASN A 150 18.24 -13.38 -6.38
CA ASN A 150 18.24 -13.44 -7.83
C ASN A 150 18.93 -12.19 -8.44
N PRO A 151 20.10 -12.33 -9.09
CA PRO A 151 20.82 -11.18 -9.65
C PRO A 151 20.00 -10.43 -10.71
N ARG A 152 19.16 -11.13 -11.49
CA ARG A 152 18.31 -10.50 -12.50
C ARG A 152 17.22 -9.62 -11.87
N ALA A 153 16.69 -10.01 -10.72
CA ALA A 153 15.71 -9.20 -9.99
C ALA A 153 16.36 -7.92 -9.44
N VAL A 154 17.58 -8.02 -8.92
CA VAL A 154 18.34 -6.83 -8.46
C VAL A 154 18.68 -5.91 -9.64
N GLN A 155 19.07 -6.46 -10.79
CA GLN A 155 19.28 -5.69 -12.02
C GLN A 155 18.00 -4.98 -12.48
N LEU A 156 16.84 -5.64 -12.38
CA LEU A 156 15.55 -5.01 -12.71
C LEU A 156 15.26 -3.79 -11.82
N ILE A 157 15.57 -3.86 -10.52
CA ILE A 157 15.46 -2.70 -9.62
C ILE A 157 16.37 -1.57 -10.11
N GLN A 158 17.63 -1.87 -10.45
CA GLN A 158 18.56 -0.88 -11.00
C GLN A 158 18.04 -0.26 -12.31
N THR A 159 17.47 -1.06 -13.21
CA THR A 159 16.85 -0.61 -14.46
C THR A 159 15.69 0.36 -14.18
N VAL A 160 14.80 0.03 -13.23
CA VAL A 160 13.71 0.94 -12.85
C VAL A 160 14.26 2.26 -12.33
N ILE A 161 15.26 2.24 -11.44
CA ILE A 161 15.90 3.47 -10.94
C ILE A 161 16.53 4.27 -12.09
N GLY A 162 17.25 3.59 -12.98
CA GLY A 162 17.96 4.20 -14.10
C GLY A 162 17.06 4.78 -15.18
N GLU A 163 15.93 4.14 -15.49
CA GLU A 163 15.04 4.58 -16.57
C GLU A 163 13.95 5.53 -16.10
N VAL A 164 13.42 5.34 -14.88
CA VAL A 164 12.25 6.08 -14.40
C VAL A 164 12.65 7.26 -13.51
N PHE A 165 13.70 7.11 -12.70
CA PHE A 165 14.04 8.08 -11.66
C PHE A 165 15.26 8.95 -12.02
N CYS A 166 16.24 8.44 -12.76
CA CYS A 166 17.38 9.26 -13.22
C CYS A 166 16.90 10.40 -14.12
N GLY A 167 17.03 11.64 -13.62
CA GLY A 167 16.56 12.87 -14.28
C GLY A 167 15.29 13.45 -13.64
N ALA A 168 14.38 12.61 -13.15
CA ALA A 168 13.15 13.04 -12.48
C ALA A 168 13.38 13.49 -11.02
N LEU A 169 14.42 12.93 -10.37
CA LEU A 169 14.71 13.17 -8.94
C LEU A 169 14.93 14.64 -8.57
N LEU A 170 15.46 15.47 -9.47
CA LEU A 170 15.66 16.90 -9.22
C LEU A 170 14.35 17.67 -8.98
N HIS A 171 13.23 17.11 -9.43
CA HIS A 171 11.91 17.72 -9.32
C HIS A 171 11.00 17.02 -8.31
N MET A 172 11.51 16.06 -7.53
CA MET A 172 10.72 15.18 -6.65
C MET A 172 11.35 15.13 -5.24
N PRO A 173 11.22 16.21 -4.44
CA PRO A 173 11.88 16.34 -3.14
C PRO A 173 11.38 15.34 -2.08
N GLU A 174 10.22 14.71 -2.30
CA GLU A 174 9.69 13.67 -1.41
C GLU A 174 10.48 12.36 -1.44
N PHE A 175 11.32 12.15 -2.46
CA PHE A 175 12.18 10.98 -2.55
C PHE A 175 13.57 11.25 -1.97
N SER A 176 14.03 10.34 -1.13
CA SER A 176 15.40 10.25 -0.66
C SER A 176 15.94 8.89 -1.07
N LEU A 177 16.49 8.81 -2.27
CA LEU A 177 16.91 7.54 -2.86
C LEU A 177 18.19 7.03 -2.19
N ASN A 178 18.09 5.87 -1.53
CA ASN A 178 19.24 5.22 -0.90
C ASN A 178 20.11 4.46 -1.92
N PHE A 179 20.98 5.19 -2.63
CA PHE A 179 21.91 4.59 -3.57
C PHE A 179 22.87 3.60 -2.89
N ALA A 180 23.27 3.83 -1.63
CA ALA A 180 24.18 2.93 -0.92
C ALA A 180 23.58 1.53 -0.70
N LEU A 181 22.27 1.47 -0.41
CA LEU A 181 21.53 0.21 -0.29
C LEU A 181 21.45 -0.52 -1.64
N LEU A 182 21.14 0.20 -2.73
CA LEU A 182 21.14 -0.38 -4.07
C LEU A 182 22.51 -0.95 -4.46
N HIS A 183 23.59 -0.20 -4.21
CA HIS A 183 24.96 -0.67 -4.44
C HIS A 183 25.28 -1.93 -3.62
N THR A 184 24.79 -2.01 -2.38
CA THR A 184 24.98 -3.18 -1.51
C THR A 184 24.31 -4.43 -2.09
N TRP A 185 23.10 -4.30 -2.63
CA TRP A 185 22.40 -5.41 -3.30
C TRP A 185 23.12 -5.86 -4.56
N LEU A 186 23.62 -4.91 -5.37
CA LEU A 186 24.40 -5.22 -6.57
C LEU A 186 25.73 -5.89 -6.24
N ALA A 187 26.45 -5.40 -5.23
CA ALA A 187 27.76 -5.91 -4.82
C ALA A 187 27.72 -7.35 -4.30
N ARG A 188 26.59 -7.77 -3.71
CA ARG A 188 26.37 -9.16 -3.29
C ARG A 188 26.54 -10.16 -4.44
N HIS A 189 26.25 -9.74 -5.68
CA HIS A 189 26.30 -10.59 -6.86
C HIS A 189 27.59 -10.43 -7.66
N SER A 190 28.29 -9.29 -7.56
CA SER A 190 29.57 -9.09 -8.24
C SER A 190 30.69 -9.95 -7.65
N GLN A 191 30.68 -10.17 -6.33
CA GLN A 191 31.67 -10.99 -5.62
C GLN A 191 31.58 -12.49 -5.99
N LEU A 192 30.41 -12.99 -6.39
CA LEU A 192 30.20 -14.40 -6.77
C LEU A 192 30.82 -14.76 -8.12
N SER A 193 31.12 -13.77 -8.96
CA SER A 193 31.78 -13.96 -10.27
C SER A 193 33.31 -14.12 -10.16
N THR A 194 33.93 -13.59 -9.10
CA THR A 194 35.39 -13.57 -8.95
C THR A 194 35.94 -14.83 -8.29
N THR A 195 35.13 -15.56 -7.51
CA THR A 195 35.52 -16.80 -6.81
C THR A 195 35.38 -18.07 -7.64
N ARG A 196 35.03 -17.95 -8.93
CA ARG A 196 34.77 -19.09 -9.84
C ARG A 196 35.80 -19.29 -10.95
N ASN A 197 36.97 -18.64 -10.85
CA ASN A 197 38.12 -18.85 -11.74
C ASN A 197 39.28 -19.50 -11.00
#